data_AF-A0A0S8FIJ8-F1
#
_entry.id   AF-A0A0S8FIJ8-F1
#
_cell.length_a   1.000
_cell.length_b   1.000
_cell.length_c   1.000
_cell.angle_alpha   90.00
_cell.angle_beta   90.00
_cell.angle_gamma   90.00
#
_symmetry.space_group_name_H-M   'P 1'
#
loop_
_entity.id
_entity.type
_entity.pdbx_description
1 polymer ?
#
loop_
_entity_poly.entity_id
_entity_poly.type
_entity_poly.pdbx_seq_one_letter_code
_entity_poly.pdbx_strand_id
1 'polypeptide(L)'
;MAVIAVTSQGCTVGRYFQYRAQDFLDIPEVGITVTTTPQIGLYWNSLDLLVAGYCDLDGTFIGWAGRHGVVVPIRSQCYGLIVSREHVEWGDAPARERYGGLAGLPGIAAGIAEDGHPLDSPACVHFIPHIGYVGLVWNLRWGQIVDFVVGWTTIDLDGDDG
;
A
#
# COMPACT_ATOMS: atom_id res chain seq x y z
N MET A 1 25.74 -21.59 32.89
CA MET A 1 26.16 -20.95 31.61
C MET A 1 25.28 -21.37 30.42
N ALA A 2 24.84 -22.64 30.28
CA ALA A 2 24.02 -23.06 29.13
C ALA A 2 22.56 -22.56 29.14
N VAL A 3 21.93 -22.41 30.31
CA VAL A 3 20.53 -21.95 30.43
C VAL A 3 20.36 -20.50 29.97
N ILE A 4 21.37 -19.64 30.20
CA ILE A 4 21.34 -18.22 29.80
C ILE A 4 21.41 -18.07 28.27
N ALA A 5 22.14 -18.96 27.59
CA ALA A 5 22.27 -18.95 26.13
C ALA A 5 20.97 -19.38 25.41
N VAL A 6 20.21 -20.31 26.00
CA VAL A 6 18.92 -20.76 25.45
C VAL A 6 17.82 -19.73 25.69
N THR A 7 17.83 -19.06 26.85
CA THR A 7 16.87 -17.97 27.14
C THR A 7 17.16 -16.70 26.33
N SER A 8 18.44 -16.40 26.05
CA SER A 8 18.79 -15.29 25.15
C SER A 8 18.39 -15.57 23.70
N GLN A 9 18.51 -16.83 23.25
CA GLN A 9 18.01 -17.24 21.93
C GLN A 9 16.49 -17.20 21.85
N GLY A 10 15.76 -17.56 22.91
CA GLY A 10 14.31 -17.49 22.95
C GLY A 10 13.75 -16.07 22.80
N CYS A 11 14.42 -15.08 23.40
CA CYS A 11 14.06 -13.67 23.20
C CYS A 11 14.35 -13.19 21.76
N THR A 12 15.45 -13.65 21.16
CA THR A 12 15.79 -13.34 19.76
C THR A 12 14.83 -14.01 18.76
N VAL A 13 14.47 -15.27 18.99
CA VAL A 13 13.53 -16.02 18.14
C VAL A 13 12.10 -15.49 18.30
N GLY A 14 11.68 -15.19 19.52
CA GLY A 14 10.35 -14.60 19.77
C GLY A 14 10.23 -13.22 19.11
N ARG A 15 11.27 -12.40 19.20
CA ARG A 15 11.33 -11.10 18.54
C ARG A 15 11.35 -11.23 17.01
N TYR A 16 12.10 -12.17 16.46
CA TYR A 16 12.10 -12.48 15.03
C TYR A 16 10.70 -12.82 14.51
N PHE A 17 9.95 -13.70 15.19
CA PHE A 17 8.57 -14.00 14.77
C PHE A 17 7.59 -12.85 15.00
N GLN A 18 7.85 -12.00 16.00
CA GLN A 18 7.07 -10.79 16.22
C GLN A 18 7.24 -9.78 15.09
N TYR A 19 8.45 -9.63 14.58
CA TYR A 19 8.83 -8.79 13.44
C TYR A 19 8.18 -9.27 12.14
N ARG A 20 8.33 -10.55 11.79
CA ARG A 20 7.62 -11.13 10.64
C ARG A 20 6.09 -11.03 10.72
N ALA A 21 5.52 -11.00 11.92
CA ALA A 21 4.09 -10.77 12.10
C ALA A 21 3.69 -9.28 11.93
N GLN A 22 4.59 -8.34 12.24
CA GLN A 22 4.39 -6.92 12.01
C GLN A 22 4.43 -6.61 10.51
N ASP A 23 5.45 -7.06 9.79
CA ASP A 23 5.57 -6.87 8.33
C ASP A 23 4.34 -7.44 7.62
N PHE A 24 3.89 -8.63 8.03
CA PHE A 24 2.70 -9.24 7.46
C PHE A 24 1.44 -8.38 7.63
N LEU A 25 1.30 -7.69 8.77
CA LEU A 25 0.18 -6.79 9.03
C LEU A 25 0.35 -5.43 8.35
N ASP A 26 1.57 -5.05 7.99
CA ASP A 26 1.85 -3.83 7.26
C ASP A 26 1.67 -3.98 5.73
N ILE A 27 1.51 -5.22 5.22
CA ILE A 27 1.24 -5.51 3.79
C ILE A 27 -0.17 -5.08 3.32
N PRO A 28 -1.28 -5.56 3.91
CA PRO A 28 -2.61 -5.29 3.37
C PRO A 28 -3.21 -4.01 3.93
N GLU A 29 -3.70 -3.16 3.03
CA GLU A 29 -4.62 -2.09 3.37
C GLU A 29 -5.99 -2.45 2.82
N VAL A 30 -7.02 -2.45 3.65
CA VAL A 30 -8.38 -2.87 3.26
C VAL A 30 -9.40 -1.99 3.94
N GLY A 31 -10.45 -1.61 3.23
CA GLY A 31 -11.50 -0.80 3.82
C GLY A 31 -12.63 -0.52 2.87
N ILE A 32 -13.46 0.43 3.30
CA ILE A 32 -14.57 0.95 2.54
C ILE A 32 -14.35 2.43 2.26
N THR A 33 -14.88 2.88 1.14
CA THR A 33 -15.01 4.30 0.82
C THR A 33 -16.46 4.70 0.92
N VAL A 34 -16.70 5.86 1.51
CA VAL A 34 -18.03 6.46 1.63
C VAL A 34 -18.00 7.85 1.01
N THR A 35 -18.93 8.12 0.11
CA THR A 35 -19.04 9.39 -0.63
C THR A 35 -20.37 10.07 -0.28
N THR A 36 -20.42 11.40 -0.40
CA THR A 36 -21.65 12.17 -0.17
C THR A 36 -22.55 12.25 -1.40
N THR A 37 -21.98 12.00 -2.58
CA THR A 37 -22.68 11.95 -3.86
C THR A 37 -22.46 10.59 -4.50
N PRO A 38 -23.44 10.07 -5.25
CA PRO A 38 -23.28 8.78 -5.90
C PRO A 38 -22.19 8.89 -6.98
N GLN A 39 -21.14 8.08 -6.85
CA GLN A 39 -19.97 8.07 -7.72
C GLN A 39 -19.71 6.65 -8.25
N ILE A 40 -18.95 6.55 -9.33
CA ILE A 40 -18.49 5.28 -9.89
C ILE A 40 -16.98 5.29 -9.87
N GLY A 41 -16.40 4.38 -9.09
CA GLY A 41 -14.97 4.16 -9.03
C GLY A 41 -14.66 2.72 -9.39
N LEU A 42 -14.18 2.51 -10.61
CA LEU A 42 -13.64 1.25 -11.07
C LEU A 42 -12.15 1.48 -11.29
N TYR A 43 -11.30 0.94 -10.43
CA TYR A 43 -9.86 1.03 -10.68
C TYR A 43 -9.09 -0.19 -10.16
N TRP A 44 -8.13 -0.64 -10.93
CA TRP A 44 -7.31 -1.82 -10.63
C TRP A 44 -5.89 -1.57 -11.15
N ASN A 45 -4.85 -1.64 -10.31
CA ASN A 45 -3.46 -1.66 -10.80
C ASN A 45 -2.71 -2.85 -10.26
N SER A 46 -2.29 -3.79 -11.12
CA SER A 46 -1.42 -4.92 -10.75
C SER A 46 -0.01 -4.67 -11.27
N LEU A 47 0.75 -3.93 -10.46
CA LEU A 47 2.18 -3.61 -10.61
C LEU A 47 2.54 -2.86 -11.89
N ASP A 48 1.72 -1.88 -12.28
CA ASP A 48 1.88 -1.06 -13.48
C ASP A 48 1.96 -1.85 -14.80
N LEU A 49 1.70 -3.16 -14.76
CA LEU A 49 1.77 -4.04 -15.91
C LEU A 49 0.38 -4.36 -16.46
N LEU A 50 -0.65 -4.38 -15.59
CA LEU A 50 -2.04 -4.50 -15.99
C LEU A 50 -2.92 -3.59 -15.11
N VAL A 51 -3.10 -2.38 -15.64
CA VAL A 51 -3.83 -1.21 -15.14
C VAL A 51 -5.27 -1.24 -15.67
N ALA A 52 -6.28 -0.75 -14.95
CA ALA A 52 -7.54 -0.40 -15.57
C ALA A 52 -8.42 0.52 -14.73
N GLY A 53 -9.01 1.51 -15.39
CA GLY A 53 -10.37 1.97 -15.15
C GLY A 53 -10.55 3.49 -15.07
N TYR A 54 -11.79 3.85 -14.78
CA TYR A 54 -12.21 5.21 -14.46
C TYR A 54 -12.50 5.27 -12.97
N CYS A 55 -11.83 6.19 -12.27
CA CYS A 55 -12.15 6.53 -10.91
C CYS A 55 -12.29 8.05 -10.81
N ASP A 56 -13.38 8.49 -10.22
CA ASP A 56 -13.55 9.86 -9.74
C ASP A 56 -14.23 9.77 -8.38
N LEU A 57 -13.40 9.70 -7.35
CA LEU A 57 -13.81 9.47 -5.98
C LEU A 57 -13.40 10.66 -5.11
N ASP A 58 -14.36 11.26 -4.42
CA ASP A 58 -14.15 12.26 -3.37
C ASP A 58 -15.01 11.88 -2.16
N GLY A 59 -14.36 11.37 -1.11
CA GLY A 59 -15.06 10.76 0.02
C GLY A 59 -14.17 10.52 1.22
N THR A 60 -14.57 9.56 2.05
CA THR A 60 -13.86 9.14 3.26
C THR A 60 -13.54 7.65 3.17
N PHE A 61 -12.28 7.29 3.37
CA PHE A 61 -11.87 5.93 3.61
C PHE A 61 -12.02 5.58 5.08
N ILE A 62 -12.60 4.41 5.34
CA ILE A 62 -12.73 3.81 6.66
C ILE A 62 -12.21 2.39 6.53
N GLY A 63 -11.11 2.09 7.21
CA GLY A 63 -10.50 0.78 7.04
C GLY A 63 -9.28 0.56 7.90
N TRP A 64 -8.50 -0.40 7.46
CA TRP A 64 -7.25 -0.82 8.03
C TRP A 64 -6.14 -0.45 7.05
N ALA A 65 -5.15 0.30 7.49
CA ALA A 65 -3.99 0.67 6.70
C ALA A 65 -2.72 0.51 7.56
N GLY A 66 -1.81 -0.37 7.13
CA GLY A 66 -0.73 -0.86 7.98
C GLY A 66 -1.26 -1.51 9.25
N ARG A 67 -0.57 -1.33 10.39
CA ARG A 67 -1.01 -1.82 11.71
C ARG A 67 -2.19 -1.09 12.38
N HIS A 68 -2.86 -0.15 11.71
CA HIS A 68 -3.84 0.72 12.36
C HIS A 68 -5.18 0.81 11.62
N GLY A 69 -6.26 0.95 12.40
CA GLY A 69 -7.55 1.39 11.88
C GLY A 69 -7.52 2.90 11.61
N VAL A 70 -7.95 3.31 10.41
CA VAL A 70 -7.88 4.71 9.95
C VAL A 70 -9.21 5.18 9.40
N VAL A 71 -9.49 6.46 9.61
CA VAL A 71 -10.60 7.20 9.00
C VAL A 71 -10.04 8.49 8.44
N VAL A 72 -9.94 8.58 7.12
CA VAL A 72 -9.28 9.69 6.44
C VAL A 72 -10.05 10.11 5.19
N PRO A 73 -10.07 11.40 4.83
CA PRO A 73 -10.57 11.81 3.52
C PRO A 73 -9.73 11.14 2.42
N ILE A 74 -10.36 10.81 1.30
CA ILE A 74 -9.69 10.23 0.13
C ILE A 74 -10.18 10.92 -1.12
N ARG A 75 -9.24 11.26 -2.00
CA ARG A 75 -9.51 11.68 -3.37
C ARG A 75 -8.77 10.80 -4.33
N SER A 76 -9.48 10.27 -5.31
CA SER A 76 -8.89 9.40 -6.31
C SER A 76 -9.43 9.77 -7.68
N GLN A 77 -8.52 10.15 -8.58
CA GLN A 77 -8.81 10.46 -9.97
C GLN A 77 -7.93 9.59 -10.85
N CYS A 78 -8.56 8.65 -11.56
CA CYS A 78 -7.87 7.64 -12.33
C CYS A 78 -8.52 7.57 -13.70
N TYR A 79 -7.72 7.67 -14.76
CA TYR A 79 -8.21 7.62 -16.14
C TYR A 79 -7.25 6.83 -17.00
N GLY A 80 -7.68 5.67 -17.47
CA GLY A 80 -6.95 4.91 -18.49
C GLY A 80 -7.16 3.41 -18.37
N LEU A 81 -6.69 2.65 -19.35
CA LEU A 81 -6.96 1.21 -19.43
C LEU A 81 -5.70 0.35 -19.63
N ILE A 82 -4.59 0.95 -20.04
CA ILE A 82 -3.28 0.28 -20.24
C ILE A 82 -2.19 1.23 -19.77
N VAL A 83 -2.30 2.48 -20.19
CA VAL A 83 -1.63 3.63 -19.58
C VAL A 83 -2.74 4.44 -18.92
N SER A 84 -2.58 4.73 -17.64
CA SER A 84 -3.51 5.61 -16.90
C SER A 84 -2.76 6.77 -16.29
N ARG A 85 -3.54 7.82 -16.04
CA ARG A 85 -3.15 8.89 -15.14
C ARG A 85 -3.85 8.64 -13.83
N GLU A 86 -3.06 8.46 -12.78
CA GLU A 86 -3.56 8.41 -11.41
C GLU A 86 -3.22 9.68 -10.66
N HIS A 87 -4.16 10.09 -9.83
CA HIS A 87 -3.97 11.04 -8.75
C HIS A 87 -4.73 10.53 -7.53
N VAL A 88 -4.01 10.00 -6.54
CA VAL A 88 -4.60 9.49 -5.30
C VAL A 88 -4.04 10.28 -4.12
N GLU A 89 -4.95 10.80 -3.30
CA GLU A 89 -4.65 11.54 -2.08
C GLU A 89 -5.37 10.90 -0.90
N TRP A 90 -4.63 10.72 0.20
CA TRP A 90 -5.13 10.20 1.46
C TRP A 90 -4.92 11.24 2.56
N GLY A 91 -5.95 11.57 3.34
CA GLY A 91 -5.81 12.51 4.44
C GLY A 91 -5.32 13.91 4.02
N ASP A 92 -4.68 14.60 4.96
CA ASP A 92 -3.94 15.85 4.71
C ASP A 92 -2.49 15.57 4.26
N ALA A 93 -2.25 14.43 3.61
CA ALA A 93 -0.90 13.94 3.38
C ALA A 93 -0.02 14.95 2.61
N PRO A 94 1.26 15.10 3.01
CA PRO A 94 2.21 15.96 2.31
C PRO A 94 2.36 15.52 0.84
N ALA A 95 2.75 16.43 -0.05
CA ALA A 95 2.75 16.21 -1.50
C ALA A 95 3.51 14.94 -1.98
N ARG A 96 4.45 14.43 -1.18
CA ARG A 96 5.21 13.19 -1.41
C ARG A 96 4.40 11.90 -1.28
N GLU A 97 3.30 11.93 -0.52
CA GLU A 97 2.39 10.80 -0.31
C GLU A 97 1.20 10.86 -1.29
N ARG A 98 1.24 11.81 -2.25
CA ARG A 98 0.30 11.91 -3.36
C ARG A 98 0.83 11.06 -4.49
N TYR A 99 0.11 9.99 -4.81
CA TYR A 99 0.44 9.17 -5.96
C TYR A 99 -0.08 9.85 -7.22
N GLY A 100 0.82 10.51 -7.97
CA GLY A 100 0.49 11.32 -9.13
C GLY A 100 1.42 11.02 -10.30
N GLY A 101 0.94 10.34 -11.35
CA GLY A 101 1.85 9.93 -12.43
C GLY A 101 1.20 9.17 -13.58
N LEU A 102 2.05 8.81 -14.56
CA LEU A 102 1.72 7.80 -15.55
C LEU A 102 1.88 6.43 -14.89
N ALA A 103 0.82 5.64 -14.83
CA ALA A 103 0.89 4.22 -14.51
C ALA A 103 1.06 3.41 -15.80
N GLY A 104 1.70 2.24 -15.70
CA GLY A 104 2.19 1.48 -16.85
C GLY A 104 3.69 1.20 -16.81
N LEU A 105 4.23 0.46 -17.79
CA LEU A 105 5.70 0.33 -17.98
C LEU A 105 6.48 1.67 -17.91
N PRO A 106 5.94 2.81 -18.41
CA PRO A 106 6.59 4.11 -18.24
C PRO A 106 6.61 4.62 -16.78
N GLY A 107 5.60 4.29 -15.97
CA GLY A 107 5.52 4.61 -14.55
C GLY A 107 6.58 3.89 -13.73
N ILE A 108 6.75 2.59 -13.99
CA ILE A 108 7.83 1.78 -13.40
C ILE A 108 9.20 2.38 -13.71
N ALA A 109 9.43 2.73 -14.97
CA ALA A 109 10.72 3.29 -15.40
C ALA A 109 11.00 4.67 -14.76
N ALA A 110 9.97 5.51 -14.58
CA ALA A 110 10.09 6.80 -13.92
C ALA A 110 10.28 6.66 -12.40
N GLY A 111 9.52 5.79 -11.74
CA GLY A 111 9.64 5.55 -10.29
C GLY A 111 11.00 4.99 -9.87
N ILE A 112 11.60 4.13 -10.69
CA ILE A 112 12.99 3.65 -10.46
C ILE A 112 14.02 4.79 -10.60
N ALA A 113 13.74 5.80 -11.43
CA ALA A 113 14.69 6.83 -11.79
C ALA A 113 14.64 8.08 -10.88
N GLU A 114 13.48 8.43 -10.31
CA GLU A 114 13.30 9.70 -9.60
C GLU A 114 13.59 9.66 -8.09
N ASP A 115 13.31 8.58 -7.36
CA ASP A 115 13.32 8.67 -5.88
C ASP A 115 14.21 7.67 -5.10
N GLY A 116 14.91 6.73 -5.74
CA GLY A 116 15.95 5.91 -5.06
C GLY A 116 15.49 5.03 -3.87
N HIS A 117 14.23 5.14 -3.45
CA HIS A 117 13.56 4.31 -2.47
C HIS A 117 12.51 3.45 -3.19
N PRO A 118 12.87 2.23 -3.62
CA PRO A 118 11.99 1.34 -4.36
C PRO A 118 10.78 0.80 -3.55
N LEU A 119 10.58 1.31 -2.33
CA LEU A 119 9.58 0.84 -1.37
C LEU A 119 8.34 1.76 -1.27
N ASP A 120 8.47 3.04 -1.66
CA ASP A 120 7.35 4.02 -1.62
C ASP A 120 6.43 3.96 -2.85
N SER A 121 6.85 3.24 -3.91
CA SER A 121 6.11 3.07 -5.16
C SER A 121 6.56 1.77 -5.83
N PRO A 122 5.67 0.85 -6.28
CA PRO A 122 4.28 1.09 -6.64
C PRO A 122 3.25 0.57 -5.61
N ALA A 123 2.42 1.47 -5.09
CA ALA A 123 1.19 1.10 -4.39
C ALA A 123 0.12 0.66 -5.41
N CYS A 124 -0.33 -0.58 -5.32
CA CYS A 124 -1.39 -1.13 -6.16
C CYS A 124 -2.75 -0.79 -5.54
N VAL A 125 -3.17 0.47 -5.62
CA VAL A 125 -4.47 0.87 -5.07
C VAL A 125 -5.59 0.33 -5.97
N HIS A 126 -6.39 -0.57 -5.43
CA HIS A 126 -7.52 -1.19 -6.11
C HIS A 126 -8.86 -0.68 -5.52
N PHE A 127 -9.69 -0.11 -6.38
CA PHE A 127 -11.08 0.25 -6.12
C PHE A 127 -11.99 -0.75 -6.84
N ILE A 128 -12.49 -1.76 -6.11
CA ILE A 128 -13.26 -2.86 -6.72
C ILE A 128 -14.55 -3.13 -5.97
N PRO A 129 -15.71 -2.86 -6.60
CA PRO A 129 -16.05 -1.60 -7.25
C PRO A 129 -16.59 -0.59 -6.22
N HIS A 130 -16.41 0.72 -6.47
CA HIS A 130 -17.19 1.77 -5.81
C HIS A 130 -18.39 2.12 -6.67
N ILE A 131 -19.60 1.91 -6.15
CA ILE A 131 -20.85 2.15 -6.87
C ILE A 131 -21.83 2.87 -5.96
N GLY A 132 -22.26 4.06 -6.38
CA GLY A 132 -23.16 4.88 -5.58
C GLY A 132 -22.42 5.54 -4.43
N TYR A 133 -22.84 5.28 -3.20
CA TYR A 133 -22.31 5.96 -2.01
C TYR A 133 -21.20 5.19 -1.30
N VAL A 134 -21.00 3.92 -1.64
CA VAL A 134 -20.08 3.03 -0.94
C VAL A 134 -19.28 2.20 -1.94
N GLY A 135 -18.01 2.01 -1.63
CA GLY A 135 -17.13 1.12 -2.37
C GLY A 135 -16.18 0.36 -1.47
N LEU A 136 -15.59 -0.70 -2.02
CA LEU A 136 -14.48 -1.40 -1.38
C LEU A 136 -13.17 -0.86 -1.92
N VAL A 137 -12.21 -0.71 -1.03
CA VAL A 137 -10.85 -0.31 -1.36
C VAL A 137 -9.90 -1.29 -0.72
N TRP A 138 -8.89 -1.70 -1.48
CA TRP A 138 -7.78 -2.45 -0.96
C TRP A 138 -6.50 -2.06 -1.69
N ASN A 139 -5.39 -2.17 -1.00
CA ASN A 139 -4.06 -1.91 -1.54
C ASN A 139 -3.10 -2.94 -0.95
N LEU A 140 -2.05 -3.24 -1.71
CA LEU A 140 -0.94 -4.06 -1.27
C LEU A 140 0.33 -3.24 -1.38
N ARG A 141 1.03 -3.07 -0.25
CA ARG A 141 2.33 -2.41 -0.21
C ARG A 141 3.40 -3.37 -0.70
N TRP A 142 3.75 -3.28 -1.98
CA TRP A 142 4.73 -4.19 -2.58
C TRP A 142 6.12 -4.11 -1.95
N GLY A 143 6.53 -2.91 -1.52
CA GLY A 143 7.77 -2.75 -0.76
C GLY A 143 7.80 -3.63 0.49
N GLN A 144 6.71 -3.60 1.25
CA GLN A 144 6.51 -4.40 2.46
C GLN A 144 6.35 -5.91 2.16
N ILE A 145 5.82 -6.30 1.00
CA ILE A 145 5.83 -7.71 0.58
C ILE A 145 7.26 -8.19 0.31
N VAL A 146 8.06 -7.38 -0.39
CA VAL A 146 9.45 -7.71 -0.67
C VAL A 146 10.26 -7.75 0.62
N ASP A 147 10.05 -6.76 1.49
CA ASP A 147 10.66 -6.71 2.81
C ASP A 147 10.28 -7.94 3.65
N PHE A 148 9.00 -8.28 3.78
CA PHE A 148 8.57 -9.50 4.48
C PHE A 148 9.25 -10.77 3.94
N VAL A 149 9.30 -10.95 2.62
CA VAL A 149 9.93 -12.13 1.98
C VAL A 149 11.43 -12.19 2.26
N VAL A 150 12.11 -11.06 2.15
CA VAL A 150 13.55 -10.93 2.36
C VAL A 150 13.90 -10.98 3.86
N GLY A 151 13.00 -10.52 4.72
CA GLY A 151 13.05 -10.57 6.17
C GLY A 151 13.13 -12.00 6.71
N TRP A 152 12.60 -12.99 5.99
CA TRP A 152 12.84 -14.40 6.35
C TRP A 152 14.33 -14.79 6.32
N THR A 153 15.16 -14.03 5.59
CA THR A 153 16.62 -14.20 5.50
C THR A 153 17.42 -13.28 6.43
N THR A 154 16.75 -12.55 7.34
CA THR A 154 17.33 -11.55 8.27
C THR A 154 17.84 -10.27 7.60
N ILE A 155 17.40 -9.98 6.39
CA ILE A 155 17.68 -8.71 5.71
C ILE A 155 16.44 -7.84 5.86
N ASP A 156 16.62 -6.65 6.44
CA ASP A 156 15.60 -5.62 6.63
C ASP A 156 15.87 -4.51 5.59
N LEU A 157 14.95 -4.37 4.62
CA LEU A 157 15.04 -3.41 3.54
C LEU A 157 14.38 -2.07 3.91
N ASP A 158 13.31 -2.10 4.71
CA ASP A 158 12.56 -0.88 5.08
C ASP A 158 13.10 -0.22 6.37
N GLY A 159 13.95 -0.93 7.11
CA GLY A 159 14.61 -0.41 8.31
C GLY A 159 13.65 -0.17 9.47
N ASP A 160 12.42 -0.67 9.39
CA ASP A 160 11.33 -0.41 10.33
C ASP A 160 11.22 -1.51 11.40
N ASP A 161 11.92 -2.64 11.23
CA ASP A 161 11.83 -3.76 12.14
C ASP A 161 13.11 -4.59 12.47
N GLY A 162 14.33 -4.14 12.15
CA GLY A 162 15.56 -4.48 12.90
C GLY A 162 16.34 -5.75 12.55
#